data_AF-R4KKZ6-F1
#
_entry.id   AF-R4KKZ6-F1
#
_cell.length_a   1.000
_cell.length_b   1.000
_cell.length_c   1.000
_cell.angle_alpha   90.00
_cell.angle_beta   90.00
_cell.angle_gamma   90.00
#
_symmetry.space_group_name_H-M   'P 1'
#
loop_
_entity.id
_entity.type
_entity.pdbx_description
1 polymer ?
#
loop_
_entity_poly.entity_id
_entity_poly.type
_entity_poly.pdbx_seq_one_letter_code
_entity_poly.pdbx_strand_id
1 'polypeptide(L)'
;MNKYIDVDEFVKTRQDEITQLVNTALNRAGDIVQQKVAAGEIKANMQEVLPLLLYEVLITNTVTTLRLVAEMINSEHTAGDGGMDH
;
A
#
# COMPACT_ATOMS: atom_id res chain seq x y z
N MET A 1 -16.16 -25.06 5.23
CA MET A 1 -16.95 -24.02 4.53
C MET A 1 -15.96 -23.16 3.77
N ASN A 2 -15.88 -23.30 2.44
CA ASN A 2 -14.91 -22.57 1.64
C ASN A 2 -15.45 -21.13 1.50
N LYS A 3 -14.89 -20.20 2.29
CA LYS A 3 -15.30 -18.80 2.24
C LYS A 3 -14.76 -18.19 0.95
N TYR A 4 -15.65 -17.63 0.13
CA TYR A 4 -15.30 -16.99 -1.13
C TYR A 4 -15.13 -15.50 -0.86
N ILE A 5 -13.90 -15.00 -1.00
CA ILE A 5 -13.60 -13.58 -0.89
C ILE A 5 -13.91 -12.92 -2.23
N ASP A 6 -14.86 -11.98 -2.25
CA ASP A 6 -15.13 -11.15 -3.45
C ASP A 6 -14.08 -10.03 -3.54
N VAL A 7 -12.98 -10.34 -4.22
CA VAL A 7 -11.87 -9.40 -4.44
C VAL A 7 -12.32 -8.21 -5.30
N ASP A 8 -13.22 -8.41 -6.25
CA ASP A 8 -13.66 -7.36 -7.16
C ASP A 8 -14.48 -6.31 -6.43
N GLU A 9 -15.39 -6.73 -5.56
CA GLU A 9 -16.16 -5.82 -4.70
C GLU A 9 -15.25 -5.09 -3.70
N PHE A 10 -14.31 -5.79 -3.08
CA PHE A 10 -13.35 -5.18 -2.15
C PHE A 10 -12.50 -4.08 -2.83
N VAL A 11 -11.99 -4.36 -4.04
CA VAL A 11 -11.19 -3.38 -4.80
C VAL A 11 -12.05 -2.20 -5.23
N LYS A 12 -13.27 -2.44 -5.73
CA LYS A 12 -14.18 -1.36 -6.16
C LYS A 12 -14.55 -0.42 -5.01
N THR A 13 -14.86 -0.97 -3.85
CA THR A 13 -15.28 -0.18 -2.67
C THR A 13 -14.14 0.63 -2.05
N ARG A 14 -12.88 0.28 -2.32
CA ARG A 14 -11.69 0.94 -1.77
C ARG A 14 -10.77 1.58 -2.81
N GLN A 15 -11.25 1.79 -4.04
CA GLN A 15 -10.44 2.31 -5.15
C GLN A 15 -9.75 3.65 -4.81
N ASP A 16 -10.46 4.55 -4.13
CA ASP A 16 -9.91 5.85 -3.70
C ASP A 16 -8.80 5.69 -2.64
N GLU A 17 -9.00 4.79 -1.68
CA GLU A 17 -7.99 4.47 -0.65
C GLU A 17 -6.74 3.87 -1.27
N ILE A 18 -6.92 2.91 -2.20
CA ILE A 18 -5.81 2.30 -2.95
C ILE A 18 -5.03 3.38 -3.72
N THR A 19 -5.74 4.30 -4.37
CA THR A 19 -5.11 5.41 -5.12
C THR A 19 -4.32 6.34 -4.18
N GLN A 20 -4.88 6.68 -3.01
CA GLN A 20 -4.18 7.48 -2.01
C GLN A 20 -2.94 6.79 -1.46
N LEU A 21 -3.00 5.48 -1.23
CA LEU A 21 -1.88 4.69 -0.76
C LEU A 21 -0.74 4.67 -1.79
N VAL A 22 -1.06 4.50 -3.08
CA VAL A 22 -0.08 4.58 -4.17
C VAL A 22 0.58 5.95 -4.23
N ASN A 23 -0.20 7.03 -4.17
CA ASN A 23 0.34 8.39 -4.18
C ASN A 23 1.25 8.66 -2.97
N THR A 24 0.83 8.19 -1.79
CA THR A 24 1.64 8.29 -0.57
C THR A 24 2.96 7.53 -0.71
N ALA A 25 2.93 6.35 -1.34
CA ALA A 25 4.12 5.55 -1.59
C ALA A 25 5.13 6.26 -2.52
N LEU A 26 4.64 6.83 -3.62
CA LEU A 26 5.48 7.56 -4.58
C LEU A 26 6.09 8.82 -3.96
N ASN A 27 5.29 9.58 -3.20
CA ASN A 27 5.77 10.79 -2.53
C ASN A 27 6.85 10.45 -1.49
N ARG A 28 6.62 9.44 -0.65
CA ARG A 28 7.59 8.99 0.35
C ARG A 28 8.90 8.51 -0.29
N ALA A 29 8.81 7.76 -1.39
CA ALA A 29 10.00 7.33 -2.15
C ALA A 29 10.79 8.54 -2.67
N GLY A 30 10.09 9.55 -3.20
CA GLY A 30 10.68 10.81 -3.63
C GLY A 30 11.37 11.57 -2.50
N ASP A 31 10.73 11.68 -1.34
CA ASP A 31 11.27 12.37 -0.16
C ASP A 31 12.55 11.71 0.36
N ILE A 32 12.59 10.37 0.42
CA ILE A 32 13.78 9.61 0.85
C ILE A 32 14.95 9.86 -0.11
N VAL A 33 14.69 9.81 -1.42
CA VAL A 33 15.71 10.10 -2.43
C VAL A 33 16.21 11.54 -2.27
N GLN A 34 15.33 12.52 -2.12
CA GLN A 34 15.71 13.92 -1.94
C GLN A 34 16.58 14.13 -0.70
N GLN A 35 16.23 13.50 0.42
CA GLN A 35 17.01 13.58 1.65
C GLN A 35 18.41 12.99 1.47
N LYS A 36 18.54 11.84 0.81
CA LYS A 36 19.83 11.18 0.55
C LYS A 36 20.72 11.97 -0.41
N VAL A 37 20.13 12.60 -1.42
CA VAL A 37 20.84 13.54 -2.30
C VAL A 37 21.31 14.77 -1.50
N ALA A 38 20.44 15.35 -0.68
CA ALA A 38 20.77 16.53 0.13
C ALA A 38 21.86 16.24 1.17
N ALA A 39 21.91 15.02 1.71
CA ALA A 39 22.96 14.55 2.61
C ALA A 39 24.28 14.22 1.89
N GLY A 40 24.30 14.22 0.55
CA GLY A 40 25.47 13.82 -0.25
C GLY A 40 25.76 12.32 -0.23
N GLU A 41 24.83 11.48 0.27
CA GLU A 41 24.97 10.03 0.32
C GLU A 41 24.89 9.39 -1.08
N ILE A 42 24.13 10.02 -1.98
CA ILE A 42 24.01 9.64 -3.38
C ILE A 42 24.09 10.87 -4.27
N LYS A 43 24.54 10.69 -5.51
CA LYS A 43 24.55 11.77 -6.51
C LYS A 43 23.17 11.92 -7.14
N ALA A 44 22.83 13.15 -7.52
CA ALA A 44 21.63 13.48 -8.28
C ALA A 44 21.74 13.05 -9.77
N ASN A 45 22.14 11.81 -10.01
CA ASN A 45 22.18 11.19 -11.34
C ASN A 45 21.22 10.01 -11.38
N MET A 46 20.79 9.66 -12.59
CA MET A 46 19.78 8.60 -12.77
C MET A 46 20.28 7.22 -12.34
N GLN A 47 21.59 6.97 -12.42
CA GLN A 47 22.19 5.67 -12.08
C GLN A 47 22.11 5.36 -10.59
N GLU A 48 22.22 6.38 -9.73
CA GLU A 48 22.13 6.24 -8.28
C GLU A 48 20.70 6.47 -7.76
N VAL A 49 19.96 7.41 -8.37
CA VAL A 49 18.59 7.73 -7.95
C VAL A 49 17.58 6.65 -8.33
N LEU A 50 17.63 6.14 -9.57
CA LEU A 50 16.59 5.25 -10.08
C LEU A 50 16.51 3.92 -9.29
N PRO A 51 17.62 3.22 -8.97
CA PRO A 51 17.54 1.98 -8.19
C PRO A 51 16.95 2.19 -6.80
N LEU A 52 17.31 3.30 -6.14
CA LEU A 52 16.78 3.65 -4.83
C LEU A 52 15.28 3.96 -4.90
N LEU A 53 14.87 4.78 -5.87
CA LEU A 53 13.46 5.10 -6.07
C LEU A 53 12.63 3.83 -6.32
N LEU A 54 13.11 2.93 -7.19
CA LEU A 54 12.45 1.66 -7.47
C LEU A 54 12.37 0.76 -6.24
N TYR A 55 13.43 0.70 -5.43
CA TYR A 55 13.44 -0.05 -4.18
C TYR A 55 12.38 0.48 -3.20
N GLU A 56 12.33 1.79 -2.98
CA GLU A 56 11.38 2.42 -2.06
C GLU A 56 9.93 2.24 -2.52
N VAL A 57 9.67 2.37 -3.84
CA VAL A 57 8.35 2.11 -4.42
C VAL A 57 7.96 0.65 -4.25
N LEU A 58 8.86 -0.29 -4.52
CA LEU A 58 8.59 -1.73 -4.41
C LEU A 58 8.26 -2.13 -2.96
N ILE A 59 9.08 -1.69 -2.00
CA ILE A 59 8.85 -1.98 -0.58
C ILE A 59 7.54 -1.36 -0.11
N THR A 60 7.28 -0.10 -0.44
CA THR A 60 6.06 0.57 0.02
C THR A 60 4.81 -0.03 -0.61
N ASN A 61 4.84 -0.38 -1.90
CA ASN A 61 3.75 -1.10 -2.56
C ASN A 61 3.51 -2.47 -1.94
N THR A 62 4.58 -3.19 -1.58
CA THR A 62 4.49 -4.51 -0.94
C THR A 62 3.80 -4.41 0.42
N VAL A 63 4.26 -3.51 1.30
CA VAL A 63 3.65 -3.31 2.63
C VAL A 63 2.19 -2.87 2.52
N THR A 64 1.90 -1.96 1.59
CA THR A 64 0.53 -1.48 1.32
C THR A 64 -0.38 -2.62 0.87
N THR A 65 0.08 -3.44 -0.08
CA THR A 65 -0.69 -4.59 -0.58
C THR A 65 -0.95 -5.60 0.54
N LEU A 66 0.07 -5.92 1.34
CA LEU A 66 -0.08 -6.84 2.48
C LEU A 66 -1.10 -6.31 3.49
N ARG A 67 -1.11 -4.99 3.75
CA ARG A 67 -2.12 -4.36 4.61
C ARG A 67 -3.52 -4.48 4.02
N LEU A 68 -3.71 -4.17 2.75
CA LEU A 68 -5.01 -4.28 2.07
C LEU A 68 -5.53 -5.72 2.10
N VAL A 69 -4.65 -6.70 1.85
CA VAL A 69 -5.00 -8.14 1.94
C VAL A 69 -5.36 -8.52 3.37
N ALA A 70 -4.62 -8.04 4.38
CA ALA A 70 -4.96 -8.28 5.78
C ALA A 70 -6.32 -7.66 6.15
N GLU A 71 -6.62 -6.45 5.67
CA GLU A 71 -7.91 -5.79 5.85
C GLU A 71 -9.04 -6.57 5.18
N MET A 72 -8.83 -7.09 3.97
CA MET A 72 -9.78 -7.94 3.25
C MET A 72 -10.11 -9.23 4.03
N ILE A 73 -9.10 -9.88 4.61
CA ILE A 73 -9.29 -11.06 5.47
C ILE A 73 -10.05 -10.70 6.76
N ASN A 74 -9.80 -9.52 7.32
CA ASN A 74 -10.40 -9.07 8.58
C ASN A 74 -11.80 -8.45 8.43
N SER A 75 -12.14 -7.86 7.29
CA SER A 75 -13.48 -7.29 7.04
C SER A 75 -14.57 -8.35 7.07
N GLU A 76 -14.24 -9.61 6.80
CA GLU A 76 -15.16 -10.74 6.94
C GLU A 76 -15.39 -11.19 8.40
N HIS A 77 -14.60 -10.73 9.37
CA HIS A 77 -14.83 -11.04 10.79
C HIS A 77 -15.94 -10.19 11.42
N THR A 78 -16.29 -9.03 10.84
CA THR A 78 -17.26 -8.10 11.42
C THR A 78 -18.66 -8.22 10.83
N ALA A 79 -18.84 -8.92 9.69
CA ALA A 79 -20.15 -9.14 9.07
C ALA A 79 -21.01 -10.22 9.77
N GLY A 80 -20.54 -10.80 10.88
CA GLY A 80 -21.21 -11.91 11.58
C GLY A 80 -21.86 -11.58 12.93
N ASP A 81 -21.76 -10.35 13.44
CA ASP A 81 -22.14 -10.03 14.84
C ASP A 81 -23.35 -9.06 14.97
N GLY A 82 -24.18 -8.97 13.93
CA GLY A 82 -25.35 -8.08 13.91
C GLY A 82 -26.64 -8.82 13.58
N GLY A 83 -27.18 -9.59 14.53
CA GLY A 83 -28.35 -10.42 14.26
C GLY A 83 -29.13 -10.94 15.48
N MET A 84 -29.65 -10.00 16.29
CA MET A 84 -30.90 -10.06 17.08
C MET A 84 -31.04 -11.10 18.20
N ASP A 85 -30.73 -10.65 19.43
CA ASP A 85 -31.58 -10.92 20.60
C ASP A 85 -32.81 -10.00 20.52
N HIS A 86 -34.00 -10.57 20.30
CA HIS A 86 -35.30 -10.00 20.68
C HIS A 86 -36.33 -11.10 20.87
#